data_AF-A0A4Q5RXU5-F1
#
_entry.id   AF-A0A4Q5RXU5-F1
#
_cell.length_a   1.000
_cell.length_b   1.000
_cell.length_c   1.000
_cell.angle_alpha   90.00
_cell.angle_beta   90.00
_cell.angle_gamma   90.00
#
_symmetry.space_group_name_H-M   'P 1'
#
loop_
_entity.id
_entity.type
_entity.pdbx_description
1 polymer ?
#
loop_
_entity_poly.entity_id
_entity_poly.type
_entity_poly.pdbx_seq_one_letter_code
_entity_poly.pdbx_strand_id
1 'polypeptide(L)'
;NINPKDLITTLTIFTAQIIAQGILQHFSAEDLQIFVSGGGARNPMLIQSLQIMLPKSSIQNSEVLGLNADAKEAVLFALLANEAVAGEPICINQNPAVLMGKFSFPK
;
A
#
# COMPACT_ATOMS: atom_id res chain seq x y z
N ASN A 1 -4.99 15.90 29.83
CA ASN A 1 -3.71 15.21 29.57
C ASN A 1 -4.05 13.77 29.24
N ILE A 2 -3.89 13.34 27.97
CA ILE A 2 -4.25 11.98 27.53
C ILE A 2 -3.06 11.06 27.80
N ASN A 3 -3.31 9.84 28.27
CA ASN A 3 -2.27 8.82 28.45
C ASN A 3 -1.62 8.49 27.08
N PRO A 4 -0.28 8.52 26.95
CA PRO A 4 0.40 8.20 25.69
C PRO A 4 0.00 6.86 25.07
N LYS A 5 -0.29 5.84 25.87
CA LYS A 5 -0.76 4.54 25.37
C LYS A 5 -2.13 4.63 24.70
N ASP A 6 -3.03 5.40 25.29
CA ASP A 6 -4.38 5.63 24.75
C ASP A 6 -4.31 6.45 23.47
N LEU A 7 -3.38 7.42 23.40
CA LEU A 7 -3.13 8.19 22.19
C LEU A 7 -2.66 7.30 21.03
N ILE A 8 -1.64 6.47 21.23
CA ILE A 8 -1.13 5.58 20.19
C ILE A 8 -2.18 4.54 19.78
N THR A 9 -2.95 4.04 20.75
CA THR A 9 -4.06 3.12 20.46
C THR A 9 -5.11 3.79 19.58
N THR A 10 -5.54 5.00 19.94
CA THR A 10 -6.52 5.78 19.19
C THR A 10 -6.04 6.03 17.76
N LEU A 11 -4.79 6.44 17.56
CA LEU A 11 -4.23 6.70 16.22
C LEU A 11 -4.15 5.42 15.36
N THR A 12 -3.80 4.29 15.96
CA THR A 12 -3.71 3.02 15.24
C THR A 12 -5.10 2.53 14.83
N ILE A 13 -6.09 2.58 15.72
CA ILE A 13 -7.48 2.23 15.41
C ILE A 13 -8.06 3.18 14.36
N PHE A 14 -7.82 4.48 14.50
CA PHE A 14 -8.26 5.47 13.52
C PHE A 14 -7.68 5.18 12.13
N THR A 15 -6.40 4.81 12.05
CA THR A 15 -5.76 4.40 10.80
C THR A 15 -6.43 3.16 10.20
N ALA A 16 -6.71 2.14 11.02
CA ALA A 16 -7.43 0.94 10.57
C ALA A 16 -8.83 1.27 10.02
N GLN A 17 -9.57 2.15 10.73
CA GLN A 17 -10.91 2.57 10.35
C GLN A 17 -10.94 3.28 8.99
N ILE A 18 -10.03 4.23 8.76
CA ILE A 18 -9.98 4.97 7.49
C ILE A 18 -9.61 4.05 6.32
N ILE A 19 -8.67 3.12 6.53
CA ILE A 19 -8.30 2.13 5.51
C ILE A 19 -9.50 1.24 5.18
N ALA A 20 -10.15 0.64 6.19
CA ALA A 20 -11.29 -0.24 5.98
C ALA A 20 -12.46 0.49 5.32
N GLN A 21 -12.75 1.72 5.75
CA GLN A 21 -13.77 2.56 5.14
C GLN A 21 -13.46 2.85 3.68
N GLY A 22 -12.22 3.24 3.35
CA GLY A 22 -11.81 3.51 1.96
C GLY A 22 -11.97 2.29 1.05
N ILE A 23 -11.64 1.09 1.57
CA ILE A 23 -11.84 -0.17 0.85
C ILE A 23 -13.33 -0.42 0.60
N LEU A 24 -14.16 -0.37 1.65
CA LEU A 24 -15.59 -0.66 1.57
C LEU A 24 -16.37 0.35 0.72
N GLN A 25 -15.85 1.56 0.56
CA GLN A 25 -16.44 2.57 -0.32
C GLN A 25 -16.26 2.28 -1.81
N HIS A 26 -15.18 1.58 -2.19
CA HIS A 26 -14.79 1.41 -3.59
C HIS A 26 -14.80 -0.04 -4.06
N PHE A 27 -14.83 -1.00 -3.13
CA PHE A 27 -14.75 -2.44 -3.42
C PHE A 27 -15.77 -3.22 -2.61
N SER A 28 -16.30 -4.29 -3.20
CA SER A 28 -16.97 -5.33 -2.40
C SER A 28 -15.92 -6.05 -1.56
N ALA A 29 -16.19 -6.21 -0.26
CA ALA A 29 -15.29 -6.93 0.64
C ALA A 29 -15.39 -8.46 0.51
N GLU A 30 -16.33 -8.99 -0.29
CA GLU A 30 -16.47 -10.42 -0.52
C GLU A 30 -15.27 -10.95 -1.34
N ASP A 31 -14.55 -11.92 -0.78
CA ASP A 31 -13.38 -12.58 -1.38
C ASP A 31 -12.22 -11.64 -1.77
N LEU A 32 -12.18 -10.43 -1.18
CA LEU A 32 -11.11 -9.46 -1.45
C LEU A 32 -9.77 -9.97 -0.88
N GLN A 33 -8.77 -10.08 -1.74
CA GLN A 33 -7.39 -10.39 -1.34
C GLN A 33 -6.60 -9.10 -1.13
N ILE A 34 -6.11 -8.91 0.09
CA ILE A 34 -5.37 -7.73 0.52
C ILE A 34 -3.95 -8.16 0.87
N PHE A 35 -2.99 -7.67 0.10
CA PHE A 35 -1.57 -7.87 0.37
C PHE A 35 -0.98 -6.62 1.05
N VAL A 36 -0.69 -6.72 2.34
CA VAL A 36 -0.11 -5.63 3.13
C VAL A 36 1.42 -5.62 2.97
N SER A 37 1.99 -4.42 2.97
CA SER A 37 3.44 -4.18 2.83
C SER A 37 3.85 -2.93 3.60
N GLY A 38 5.15 -2.65 3.67
CA GLY A 38 5.70 -1.52 4.42
C GLY A 38 5.65 -1.72 5.93
N GLY A 39 6.09 -0.70 6.69
CA GLY A 39 6.24 -0.81 8.15
C GLY A 39 4.93 -1.10 8.89
N GLY A 40 3.80 -0.61 8.38
CA GLY A 40 2.47 -0.84 8.98
C GLY A 40 2.05 -2.31 8.98
N ALA A 41 2.53 -3.12 8.03
CA ALA A 41 2.25 -4.55 7.99
C ALA A 41 2.80 -5.32 9.19
N ARG A 42 3.82 -4.78 9.86
CA ARG A 42 4.45 -5.37 11.05
C ARG A 42 3.75 -4.95 12.36
N ASN A 43 2.74 -4.08 12.30
CA ASN A 43 1.96 -3.68 13.47
C ASN A 43 0.79 -4.67 13.69
N PRO A 44 0.87 -5.59 14.68
CA PRO A 44 -0.16 -6.61 14.87
C PRO A 44 -1.52 -6.03 15.23
N MET A 45 -1.56 -4.91 15.96
CA MET A 45 -2.83 -4.29 16.36
C MET A 45 -3.55 -3.66 15.16
N LEU A 46 -2.81 -3.04 14.25
CA LEU A 46 -3.36 -2.53 12.99
C LEU A 46 -3.94 -3.67 12.13
N ILE A 47 -3.17 -4.75 11.95
CA ILE A 47 -3.61 -5.89 11.13
C ILE A 47 -4.84 -6.58 11.75
N GLN A 48 -4.85 -6.83 13.06
CA GLN A 48 -6.00 -7.41 13.75
C GLN A 48 -7.24 -6.52 13.61
N SER A 49 -7.08 -5.20 13.75
CA SER A 49 -8.18 -4.26 13.59
C SER A 49 -8.77 -4.29 12.18
N LEU A 50 -7.90 -4.37 11.15
CA LEU A 50 -8.34 -4.51 9.76
C LEU A 50 -9.07 -5.84 9.52
N GLN A 51 -8.58 -6.95 10.08
CA GLN A 51 -9.25 -8.26 9.97
C GLN A 51 -10.66 -8.25 10.62
N ILE A 52 -10.81 -7.57 11.75
CA ILE A 52 -12.12 -7.40 12.41
C ILE A 52 -13.07 -6.56 11.54
N MET A 53 -12.57 -5.49 10.92
CA MET A 53 -13.38 -4.57 10.11
C MET A 53 -13.68 -5.12 8.70
N LEU A 54 -12.84 -6.03 8.19
CA LEU A 54 -12.94 -6.64 6.86
C LEU A 54 -12.99 -8.18 6.99
N PRO A 55 -13.99 -8.75 7.69
CA PRO A 55 -13.99 -10.16 8.07
C PRO A 55 -14.16 -11.12 6.88
N LYS A 56 -14.63 -10.62 5.74
CA LYS A 56 -14.81 -11.38 4.49
C LYS A 56 -13.60 -11.31 3.56
N SER A 57 -12.56 -10.56 3.93
CA SER A 57 -11.37 -10.35 3.11
C SER A 57 -10.20 -11.20 3.63
N SER A 58 -9.33 -11.65 2.73
CA SER A 58 -8.05 -12.28 3.09
C SER A 58 -6.99 -11.20 3.22
N ILE A 59 -6.31 -11.13 4.36
CA ILE A 59 -5.23 -10.16 4.60
C ILE A 59 -3.92 -10.93 4.82
N GLN A 60 -2.95 -10.74 3.93
CA GLN A 60 -1.65 -11.44 3.94
C GLN A 60 -0.49 -10.47 3.73
N ASN A 61 0.70 -10.79 4.25
CA ASN A 61 1.90 -10.03 3.90
C ASN A 61 2.24 -10.26 2.42
N SER A 62 2.60 -9.20 1.68
CA SER A 62 3.02 -9.28 0.29
C SER A 62 4.21 -10.21 0.02
N GLU A 63 4.99 -10.56 1.05
CA GLU A 63 6.09 -11.54 0.96
C GLU A 63 5.66 -12.89 0.41
N VAL A 64 4.38 -13.28 0.58
CA VAL A 64 3.84 -14.52 0.00
C VAL A 64 3.86 -14.52 -1.53
N LEU A 65 3.99 -13.35 -2.15
CA LEU A 65 4.10 -13.18 -3.61
C LEU A 65 5.54 -13.34 -4.11
N GLY A 66 6.50 -13.67 -3.23
CA GLY A 66 7.91 -13.82 -3.59
C GLY A 66 8.67 -12.50 -3.75
N LEU A 67 8.05 -11.37 -3.41
CA LEU A 67 8.68 -10.06 -3.39
C LEU A 67 9.08 -9.68 -1.97
N ASN A 68 10.32 -9.27 -1.80
CA ASN A 68 10.78 -8.71 -0.53
C ASN A 68 10.02 -7.39 -0.25
N ALA A 69 9.28 -7.34 0.86
CA ALA A 69 8.43 -6.21 1.21
C ALA A 69 9.21 -4.89 1.38
N ASP A 70 10.45 -4.96 1.87
CA ASP A 70 11.33 -3.80 2.08
C ASP A 70 11.94 -3.32 0.75
N ALA A 71 12.09 -4.22 -0.24
CA ALA A 71 12.64 -3.89 -1.55
C ALA A 71 11.59 -3.39 -2.56
N LYS A 72 10.30 -3.59 -2.29
CA LYS A 72 9.20 -3.32 -3.23
C LYS A 72 9.24 -1.89 -3.81
N GLU A 73 9.50 -0.89 -2.99
CA GLU A 73 9.57 0.52 -3.44
C GLU A 73 10.82 0.78 -4.28
N ALA A 74 11.96 0.19 -3.92
CA ALA A 74 13.18 0.29 -4.73
C ALA A 74 13.01 -0.39 -6.10
N VAL A 75 12.36 -1.56 -6.13
CA VAL A 75 12.01 -2.26 -7.37
C VAL A 75 11.04 -1.42 -8.22
N LEU A 76 10.06 -0.75 -7.60
CA LEU A 76 9.17 0.18 -8.31
C LEU A 76 9.96 1.31 -8.97
N PHE A 77 10.94 1.92 -8.29
CA PHE A 77 11.78 2.95 -8.91
C PHE A 77 12.63 2.41 -10.07
N ALA A 78 13.19 1.20 -9.93
CA ALA A 78 13.93 0.56 -11.01
C ALA A 78 13.02 0.28 -12.23
N LEU A 79 11.78 -0.19 -11.98
CA LEU A 79 10.78 -0.39 -13.03
C LEU A 79 10.41 0.94 -13.70
N LEU A 80 10.13 1.99 -12.94
CA LEU A 80 9.84 3.31 -13.50
C LEU A 80 11.00 3.86 -14.34
N ALA A 81 12.25 3.61 -13.94
CA ALA A 81 13.41 3.96 -14.75
C ALA A 81 13.50 3.16 -16.05
N ASN A 82 13.18 1.85 -16.03
CA ASN A 82 13.06 1.04 -17.24
C ASN A 82 11.96 1.58 -18.17
N GLU A 83 10.77 1.85 -17.63
CA GLU A 83 9.66 2.40 -18.42
C GLU A 83 9.99 3.77 -18.99
N ALA A 84 10.77 4.60 -18.29
CA ALA A 84 11.22 5.89 -18.83
C ALA A 84 12.10 5.74 -20.08
N VAL A 85 12.90 4.68 -20.17
CA VAL A 85 13.85 4.42 -21.27
C VAL A 85 13.21 3.65 -22.42
N ALA A 86 12.41 2.64 -22.11
CA ALA A 86 11.97 1.61 -23.05
C ALA A 86 10.46 1.31 -23.00
N GLY A 87 9.71 1.99 -22.13
CA GLY A 87 8.28 1.81 -21.97
C GLY A 87 7.46 2.69 -22.91
N GLU A 88 6.13 2.51 -22.82
CA GLU A 88 5.15 3.32 -23.53
C GLU A 88 4.36 4.18 -22.51
N PRO A 89 3.95 5.41 -22.86
CA PRO A 89 3.16 6.25 -21.97
C PRO A 89 1.85 5.56 -21.53
N ILE A 90 1.62 5.45 -20.22
CA ILE A 90 0.41 4.84 -19.67
C ILE A 90 -0.56 5.94 -19.22
N CYS A 91 -1.80 5.84 -19.68
CA CYS A 91 -2.89 6.67 -19.16
C CYS A 91 -3.42 6.06 -17.86
N ILE A 92 -3.36 6.81 -16.76
CA ILE A 92 -3.93 6.40 -15.47
C ILE A 92 -5.14 7.29 -15.18
N ASN A 93 -6.34 6.73 -15.26
CA ASN A 93 -7.63 7.44 -15.18
C ASN A 93 -7.73 8.57 -16.24
N GLN A 94 -7.84 9.83 -15.78
CA GLN A 94 -7.95 11.01 -16.63
C GLN A 94 -6.60 11.76 -16.75
N ASN A 95 -5.53 11.22 -16.16
CA ASN A 95 -4.21 11.85 -16.26
C ASN A 95 -3.65 11.67 -17.66
N PRO A 96 -2.90 12.66 -18.18
CA PRO A 96 -2.24 12.53 -19.47
C PRO A 96 -1.29 11.32 -19.47
N ALA A 97 -1.23 10.61 -20.59
CA ALA A 97 -0.31 9.50 -20.78
C ALA A 97 1.12 10.04 -20.81
N VAL A 98 1.92 9.71 -19.79
CA VAL A 98 3.29 10.21 -19.63
C VAL A 98 4.22 9.10 -19.15
N LEU A 99 5.47 9.17 -19.61
CA LEU A 99 6.57 8.44 -18.98
C LEU A 99 7.11 9.28 -17.82
N MET A 100 7.30 8.65 -16.66
CA MET A 100 7.78 9.33 -15.46
C MET A 100 9.31 9.27 -15.38
N GLY A 101 9.97 10.40 -15.07
CA GLY A 101 11.41 10.43 -14.81
C GLY A 101 12.13 11.61 -15.47
N LYS A 102 13.41 11.76 -15.15
CA LYS A 102 14.34 12.69 -15.80
C LYS A 102 15.70 12.01 -15.91
N PHE A 103 16.40 12.22 -17.04
CA PHE A 103 17.71 11.62 -17.28
C PHE A 103 18.84 12.55 -16.83
N SER A 104 19.72 12.01 -15.99
CA SER A 104 20.98 12.66 -15.60
C SER A 104 22.12 11.86 -16.20
N PHE A 105 22.73 12.38 -17.26
CA PHE A 105 23.87 11.72 -17.90
C PHE A 105 25.14 11.90 -17.07
N PRO A 106 26.02 10.88 -16.98
CA PRO A 106 27.32 11.03 -16.34
C PRO A 106 28.17 12.06 -17.10
N LYS A 107 29.13 12.67 -16.41
CA LYS A 107 30.13 13.56 -17.01
C LYS A 107 31.12 12.78 -17.88
#